data_AF-A0A7X7L6B1-F1
#
_entry.id   AF-A0A7X7L6B1-F1
#
_cell.length_a   1.000
_cell.length_b   1.000
_cell.length_c   1.000
_cell.angle_alpha   90.00
_cell.angle_beta   90.00
_cell.angle_gamma   90.00
#
_symmetry.space_group_name_H-M   'P 1'
#
loop_
_entity.id
_entity.type
_entity.pdbx_description
1 polymer ?
#
loop_
_entity_poly.entity_id
_entity_poly.type
_entity_poly.pdbx_seq_one_letter_code
_entity_poly.pdbx_strand_id
1 'polypeptide(L)'
;GWKIPETTLVYPWIMKMFPEAFYIHWVRDPRDCIIGGHMTDDLNDFGISYDKSEDIRKNRAISWFYQREIVRHSPVPEKIASVRFEDMVFRQDETLQKLEKFLNIPLVKIPMRTDSVGRYLTDDQINMFDFFKNDMTECGYEF
;
A
#
# COMPACT_ATOMS: atom_id res chain seq x y z
N GLY A 1 -17.06 -3.06 4.96
CA GLY A 1 -15.88 -2.18 4.94
C GLY A 1 -15.90 -1.34 3.69
N TRP A 2 -15.12 -0.27 3.63
CA TRP A 2 -14.87 0.48 2.40
C TRP A 2 -13.41 0.29 1.97
N LYS A 3 -13.13 0.40 0.67
CA LYS A 3 -11.79 0.34 0.10
C LYS A 3 -11.63 1.48 -0.88
N ILE A 4 -11.03 2.56 -0.41
CA ILE A 4 -10.73 3.76 -1.19
C ILE A 4 -9.27 4.11 -0.87
N PRO A 5 -8.30 3.84 -1.75
CA PRO A 5 -6.87 4.03 -1.45
C PRO A 5 -6.51 5.43 -0.94
N GLU A 6 -7.20 6.45 -1.44
CA GLU A 6 -7.04 7.88 -1.10
C GLU A 6 -7.35 8.15 0.38
N THR A 7 -8.09 7.26 1.04
CA THR A 7 -8.37 7.35 2.49
C THR A 7 -7.08 7.45 3.30
N THR A 8 -5.96 6.93 2.78
CA THR A 8 -4.65 7.05 3.42
C THR A 8 -4.24 8.50 3.65
N LEU A 9 -4.59 9.41 2.73
CA LEU A 9 -4.27 10.85 2.84
C LEU A 9 -4.98 11.52 4.03
N VAL A 10 -6.10 10.94 4.48
CA VAL A 10 -6.87 11.41 5.64
C VAL A 10 -6.90 10.38 6.77
N TYR A 11 -5.97 9.43 6.77
CA TYR A 11 -5.93 8.31 7.71
C TYR A 11 -6.04 8.70 9.19
N PRO A 12 -5.32 9.74 9.69
CA PRO A 12 -5.44 10.15 11.09
C PRO A 12 -6.87 10.54 11.50
N TRP A 13 -7.61 11.23 10.62
CA TRP A 13 -8.99 11.63 10.90
C TRP A 13 -9.93 10.43 10.91
N ILE A 14 -9.73 9.49 10.00
CA ILE A 14 -10.51 8.24 9.95
C ILE A 14 -10.31 7.44 11.23
N MET A 15 -9.07 7.32 11.71
CA MET A 15 -8.76 6.69 13.00
C MET A 15 -9.45 7.36 14.17
N LYS A 16 -9.44 8.69 14.20
CA LYS A 16 -10.10 9.45 15.26
C LYS A 16 -11.62 9.27 15.24
N MET A 17 -12.23 9.20 14.05
CA MET A 17 -13.68 9.05 13.90
C MET A 17 -14.16 7.62 14.14
N PHE A 18 -13.36 6.62 13.81
CA PHE A 18 -13.74 5.20 13.88
C PHE A 18 -12.72 4.36 14.68
N PRO A 19 -12.46 4.69 15.95
CA PRO A 19 -11.41 4.03 16.74
C PRO A 19 -11.62 2.51 16.87
N GLU A 20 -12.87 2.07 16.82
CA GLU A 20 -13.26 0.65 16.98
C GLU A 20 -13.22 -0.16 15.68
N ALA A 21 -12.95 0.47 14.54
CA ALA A 21 -12.93 -0.20 13.25
C ALA A 21 -11.74 -1.17 13.13
N PHE A 22 -11.89 -2.18 12.28
CA PHE A 22 -10.80 -3.06 11.88
C PHE A 22 -10.04 -2.43 10.70
N TYR A 23 -8.76 -2.18 10.89
CA TYR A 23 -7.87 -1.60 9.88
C TYR A 23 -7.04 -2.68 9.22
N ILE A 24 -7.18 -2.81 7.89
CA ILE A 24 -6.35 -3.70 7.08
C ILE A 24 -5.46 -2.84 6.19
N HIS A 25 -4.17 -2.79 6.49
CA HIS A 25 -3.18 -2.12 5.66
C HIS A 25 -2.68 -3.07 4.59
N TRP A 26 -3.02 -2.75 3.34
CA TRP A 26 -2.48 -3.45 2.19
C TRP A 26 -1.13 -2.87 1.83
N VAL A 27 -0.12 -3.72 1.84
CA VAL A 27 1.24 -3.40 1.43
C VAL A 27 1.54 -4.13 0.12
N ARG A 28 2.27 -3.49 -0.77
CA ARG A 28 2.72 -4.07 -2.04
C ARG A 28 4.12 -3.55 -2.32
N ASP A 29 4.92 -4.33 -3.05
CA ASP A 29 6.24 -3.92 -3.49
C ASP A 29 6.15 -2.52 -4.16
N PRO A 30 6.80 -1.49 -3.60
CA PRO A 30 6.71 -0.13 -4.12
C PRO A 30 7.20 -0.04 -5.57
N ARG A 31 8.12 -0.92 -5.98
CA ARG A 31 8.63 -0.98 -7.35
C ARG A 31 7.53 -1.30 -8.35
N ASP A 32 6.60 -2.18 -7.98
CA ASP A 32 5.41 -2.46 -8.80
C ASP A 32 4.38 -1.34 -8.74
N CYS A 33 4.25 -0.67 -7.58
CA CYS A 33 3.23 0.35 -7.36
C CYS A 33 3.40 1.55 -8.29
N ILE A 34 4.63 1.91 -8.65
CA ILE A 34 4.92 3.11 -9.44
C ILE A 34 4.89 2.91 -10.96
N ILE A 35 4.71 1.67 -11.43
CA ILE A 35 4.65 1.33 -12.86
C ILE A 35 3.40 1.85 -13.53
N GLY A 36 2.25 1.57 -12.91
CA GLY A 36 0.96 2.04 -13.41
C GLY A 36 0.65 3.43 -12.88
N GLY A 37 -0.22 4.16 -13.59
CA GLY A 37 -0.80 5.37 -13.04
C GLY A 37 -1.87 5.06 -12.00
N HIS A 38 -1.94 5.89 -10.96
CA HIS A 38 -2.96 5.86 -9.91
C HIS A 38 -3.58 7.25 -9.73
N MET A 39 -4.77 7.30 -9.12
CA MET A 39 -5.47 8.57 -8.88
C MET A 39 -4.70 9.51 -7.93
N THR A 40 -3.76 8.98 -7.15
CA THR A 40 -2.94 9.74 -6.20
C THR A 40 -1.55 10.09 -6.74
N ASP A 41 -1.27 9.84 -8.02
CA ASP A 41 0.06 10.07 -8.61
C ASP A 41 0.56 11.51 -8.44
N ASP A 42 -0.34 12.50 -8.55
CA ASP A 42 -0.02 13.90 -8.30
C ASP A 42 -0.68 14.38 -7.01
N LEU A 43 0.14 14.55 -5.96
CA LEU A 43 -0.33 15.05 -4.66
C LEU A 43 -0.93 16.46 -4.74
N ASN A 44 -0.61 17.25 -5.78
CA ASN A 44 -1.19 18.58 -5.98
C ASN A 44 -2.70 18.52 -6.21
N ASP A 45 -3.22 17.44 -6.81
CA ASP A 45 -4.67 17.23 -7.02
C ASP A 45 -5.43 17.12 -5.69
N PHE A 46 -4.71 16.86 -4.60
CA PHE A 46 -5.22 16.74 -3.23
C PHE A 46 -4.79 17.92 -2.35
N GLY A 47 -4.27 19.00 -2.95
CA GLY A 47 -3.84 20.20 -2.22
C GLY A 47 -2.54 20.04 -1.42
N ILE A 48 -1.73 19.03 -1.74
CA ILE A 48 -0.44 18.76 -1.09
C ILE A 48 0.68 19.16 -2.04
N SER A 49 1.37 20.26 -1.73
CA SER A 49 2.52 20.73 -2.51
C SER A 49 3.76 19.87 -2.25
N TYR A 50 4.49 19.58 -3.32
CA TYR A 50 5.78 18.89 -3.28
C TYR A 50 6.64 19.32 -4.47
N ASP A 51 7.95 19.11 -4.38
CA ASP A 51 8.89 19.39 -5.47
C ASP A 51 8.70 18.37 -6.60
N LYS A 52 7.80 18.70 -7.53
CA LYS A 52 7.48 17.86 -8.68
C LYS A 52 8.69 17.70 -9.59
N SER A 53 8.97 16.46 -9.96
CA SER A 53 10.02 16.08 -10.91
C SER A 53 9.45 15.97 -12.32
N GLU A 54 10.30 16.15 -13.33
CA GLU A 54 9.97 15.78 -14.72
C GLU A 54 9.85 14.26 -14.90
N ASP A 55 10.45 13.48 -13.98
CA ASP A 55 10.31 12.02 -13.93
C ASP A 55 9.00 11.61 -13.23
N ILE A 56 8.06 11.07 -14.02
CA ILE A 56 6.77 10.56 -13.53
C ILE A 56 6.92 9.43 -12.51
N ARG A 57 7.93 8.54 -12.64
CA ARG A 57 8.16 7.44 -11.69
C ARG A 57 8.58 7.99 -10.34
N LYS A 58 9.42 9.03 -10.34
CA LYS A 58 9.80 9.72 -9.12
C LYS A 58 8.61 10.39 -8.45
N ASN A 59 7.71 11.03 -9.19
CA ASN A 59 6.50 11.63 -8.62
C ASN A 59 5.58 10.58 -7.97
N ARG A 60 5.35 9.46 -8.66
CA ARG A 60 4.59 8.32 -8.11
C ARG A 60 5.24 7.75 -6.87
N ALA A 61 6.58 7.64 -6.87
CA ALA A 61 7.35 7.16 -5.74
C ALA A 61 7.24 8.10 -4.54
N ILE A 62 7.30 9.42 -4.76
CA ILE A 62 7.06 10.44 -3.73
C ILE A 62 5.64 10.33 -3.17
N SER A 63 4.63 10.20 -4.03
CA SER A 63 3.24 10.03 -3.58
C SER A 63 3.03 8.77 -2.75
N TRP A 64 3.60 7.64 -3.19
CA TRP A 64 3.56 6.38 -2.44
C TRP A 64 4.25 6.54 -1.08
N PHE A 65 5.45 7.13 -1.07
CA PHE A 65 6.23 7.35 0.16
C PHE A 65 5.49 8.27 1.13
N TYR A 66 4.91 9.36 0.64
CA TYR A 66 4.14 10.30 1.46
C TYR A 66 2.96 9.61 2.17
N GLN A 67 2.18 8.81 1.43
CA GLN A 67 1.08 8.04 2.00
C GLN A 67 1.56 7.01 3.04
N ARG A 68 2.69 6.36 2.77
CA ARG A 68 3.31 5.42 3.71
C ARG A 68 3.78 6.11 5.00
N GLU A 69 4.35 7.30 4.88
CA GLU A 69 4.77 8.11 6.02
C GLU A 69 3.59 8.59 6.87
N ILE A 70 2.43 8.91 6.26
CA ILE A 70 1.21 9.21 7.01
C ILE A 70 0.85 8.03 7.91
N VAL A 71 0.83 6.80 7.37
CA VAL A 71 0.51 5.60 8.16
C VAL A 71 1.54 5.38 9.26
N ARG A 72 2.84 5.48 8.94
CA ARG A 72 3.95 5.27 9.89
C ARG A 72 3.93 6.25 11.06
N HIS A 73 3.52 7.50 10.83
CA HIS A 73 3.49 8.56 11.83
C HIS A 73 2.10 8.80 12.45
N SER A 74 1.10 8.02 12.06
CA SER A 74 -0.21 8.03 12.71
C SER A 74 -0.19 7.18 13.99
N PRO A 75 -1.09 7.42 14.95
CA PRO A 75 -1.33 6.47 16.04
C PRO A 75 -1.62 5.08 15.47
N VAL A 76 -1.26 4.03 16.21
CA VAL A 76 -1.56 2.65 15.80
C VAL A 76 -2.98 2.29 16.30
N PRO A 77 -3.91 1.86 15.42
CA PRO A 77 -5.23 1.41 15.85
C PRO A 77 -5.13 0.16 16.71
N GLU A 78 -6.09 -0.03 17.62
CA GLU A 78 -6.15 -1.24 18.44
C GLU A 78 -6.35 -2.51 17.60
N LYS A 79 -7.17 -2.42 16.54
CA LYS A 79 -7.50 -3.52 15.63
C LYS A 79 -6.85 -3.26 14.29
N ILE A 80 -5.59 -3.67 14.14
CA ILE A 80 -4.82 -3.51 12.90
C ILE A 80 -4.23 -4.83 12.42
N ALA A 81 -4.30 -5.07 11.10
CA ALA A 81 -3.60 -6.13 10.41
C ALA A 81 -2.90 -5.58 9.17
N SER A 82 -1.72 -6.10 8.85
CA SER A 82 -1.00 -5.81 7.61
C SER A 82 -1.07 -7.03 6.68
N VAL A 83 -1.34 -6.80 5.40
CA VAL A 83 -1.43 -7.84 4.37
C VAL A 83 -0.59 -7.44 3.18
N ARG A 84 0.38 -8.29 2.84
CA ARG A 84 1.11 -8.16 1.58
C ARG A 84 0.24 -8.61 0.42
N PHE A 85 0.20 -7.82 -0.63
CA PHE A 85 -0.52 -8.15 -1.85
C PHE A 85 0.01 -9.44 -2.47
N GLU A 86 1.33 -9.66 -2.45
CA GLU A 86 1.97 -10.85 -3.00
C GLU A 86 1.56 -12.12 -2.22
N ASP A 87 1.36 -12.01 -0.91
CA ASP A 87 0.86 -13.11 -0.09
C ASP A 87 -0.59 -13.44 -0.40
N MET A 88 -1.43 -12.42 -0.63
CA MET A 88 -2.79 -12.65 -1.08
C MET A 88 -2.83 -13.31 -2.48
N VAL A 89 -1.85 -13.05 -3.34
CA VAL A 89 -1.75 -13.65 -4.68
C VAL A 89 -1.24 -15.10 -4.63
N PHE A 90 -0.15 -15.36 -3.91
CA PHE A 90 0.54 -16.66 -3.95
C PHE A 90 0.25 -17.57 -2.76
N ARG A 91 -0.16 -17.02 -1.61
CA ARG A 91 -0.46 -17.72 -0.36
C ARG A 91 -1.85 -17.39 0.14
N GLN A 92 -2.82 -17.39 -0.78
CA GLN A 92 -4.16 -16.84 -0.55
C GLN A 92 -4.88 -17.55 0.61
N ASP A 93 -4.82 -18.88 0.69
CA ASP A 93 -5.54 -19.64 1.73
C ASP A 93 -5.02 -19.30 3.13
N GLU A 94 -3.70 -19.23 3.32
CA GLU A 94 -3.07 -18.81 4.58
C GLU A 94 -3.40 -17.36 4.93
N THR A 95 -3.43 -16.49 3.93
CA THR A 95 -3.71 -15.05 4.11
C THR A 95 -5.18 -14.84 4.49
N LEU A 96 -6.11 -15.55 3.84
CA LEU A 96 -7.54 -15.51 4.17
C LEU A 96 -7.79 -16.04 5.57
N GLN A 97 -7.19 -17.17 5.96
CA GLN A 97 -7.35 -17.72 7.30
C GLN A 97 -6.92 -16.72 8.40
N LYS A 98 -5.80 -16.01 8.19
CA LYS A 98 -5.35 -14.96 9.12
C LYS A 98 -6.33 -13.80 9.18
N LEU A 99 -6.86 -13.35 8.04
CA LEU A 99 -7.83 -12.27 7.97
C LEU A 99 -9.20 -12.64 8.56
N GLU A 100 -9.69 -13.86 8.32
CA GLU A 100 -10.93 -14.38 8.92
C GLU A 100 -10.84 -14.38 10.45
N LYS A 101 -9.71 -14.86 10.99
CA LYS A 101 -9.44 -14.81 12.43
C LYS A 101 -9.40 -13.39 12.97
N PHE A 102 -8.78 -12.47 12.22
CA PHE A 102 -8.69 -11.06 12.61
C PHE A 102 -10.06 -10.36 12.60
N LEU A 103 -10.86 -10.56 11.54
CA LEU A 103 -12.15 -9.90 11.35
C LEU A 103 -13.30 -10.61 12.07
N ASN A 104 -13.11 -11.86 12.49
CA ASN A 104 -14.12 -12.74 13.05
C ASN A 104 -15.35 -12.92 12.13
N ILE A 105 -15.12 -13.00 10.82
CA ILE A 105 -16.13 -13.28 9.79
C ILE A 105 -15.55 -14.22 8.73
N PRO A 106 -16.37 -15.05 8.07
CA PRO A 106 -15.91 -15.87 6.95
C PRO A 106 -15.57 -15.01 5.73
N LEU A 107 -14.52 -15.38 5.01
CA LEU A 107 -14.08 -14.74 3.77
C LEU A 107 -14.11 -15.74 2.60
N VAL A 108 -14.40 -15.23 1.41
CA VAL A 108 -14.47 -16.06 0.20
C VAL A 108 -13.20 -15.86 -0.62
N LYS A 109 -12.65 -16.98 -1.10
CA LYS A 109 -11.52 -16.99 -2.04
C LYS A 109 -11.95 -16.50 -3.41
N ILE A 110 -11.17 -15.60 -4.00
CA ILE A 110 -11.38 -15.09 -5.37
C ILE A 110 -10.15 -15.38 -6.24
N PRO A 111 -10.30 -15.62 -7.56
CA PRO A 111 -9.15 -15.78 -8.45
C PRO A 111 -8.24 -14.54 -8.44
N MET A 112 -6.93 -14.75 -8.25
CA MET A 112 -5.92 -13.70 -8.24
C MET A 112 -5.05 -13.76 -9.48
N ARG A 113 -4.69 -12.59 -10.02
CA ARG A 113 -3.83 -12.44 -11.19
C ARG A 113 -2.36 -12.41 -10.80
N THR A 114 -1.61 -13.45 -11.14
CA THR A 114 -0.18 -13.56 -10.81
C THR A 114 0.70 -12.62 -11.62
N ASP A 115 0.30 -12.27 -12.85
CA ASP A 115 0.98 -11.34 -13.75
C ASP A 115 1.00 -9.89 -13.24
N SER A 116 0.25 -9.60 -12.17
CA SER A 116 0.28 -8.31 -11.50
C SER A 116 1.49 -8.13 -10.56
N VAL A 117 2.16 -9.21 -10.16
CA VAL A 117 3.30 -9.17 -9.22
C VAL A 117 4.63 -9.33 -9.97
N GLY A 118 5.63 -8.54 -9.60
CA GLY A 118 6.99 -8.62 -10.15
C GLY A 118 7.12 -8.00 -11.53
N ARG A 119 6.23 -7.07 -11.92
CA ARG A 119 6.31 -6.39 -13.23
C ARG A 119 7.59 -5.57 -13.35
N TYR A 120 8.09 -5.04 -12.23
CA TYR A 120 9.35 -4.30 -12.17
C TYR A 120 10.57 -5.12 -12.64
N LEU A 121 10.50 -6.45 -12.64
CA LEU A 121 11.61 -7.32 -13.07
C LEU A 121 11.88 -7.26 -14.57
N THR A 122 10.86 -6.92 -15.36
CA THR A 122 10.93 -6.83 -16.83
C THR A 122 10.75 -5.41 -17.35
N ASP A 123 10.51 -4.45 -16.46
CA ASP A 123 10.38 -3.03 -16.78
C ASP A 123 11.77 -2.39 -16.87
N ASP A 124 12.00 -1.63 -17.93
CA ASP A 124 13.29 -1.04 -18.29
C ASP A 124 13.53 0.36 -17.69
N GLN A 125 12.59 0.85 -16.88
CA GLN A 125 12.69 2.16 -16.23
C GLN A 125 13.19 2.05 -14.78
N ILE A 126 13.37 3.21 -14.15
CA ILE A 126 13.73 3.30 -12.74
C ILE A 126 12.51 2.88 -11.90
N ASN A 127 12.66 1.76 -11.21
CA ASN A 127 11.63 1.24 -10.31
C ASN A 127 12.03 1.29 -8.83
N MET A 128 13.30 1.54 -8.53
CA MET A 128 13.83 1.59 -7.15
C MET A 128 14.41 2.97 -6.85
N PHE A 129 13.99 3.54 -5.73
CA PHE A 129 14.50 4.80 -5.19
C PHE A 129 15.07 4.57 -3.79
N ASP A 130 16.08 5.35 -3.39
CA ASP A 130 16.77 5.15 -2.10
C ASP A 130 15.83 5.23 -0.88
N PHE A 131 14.82 6.09 -0.94
CA PHE A 131 13.85 6.23 0.15
C PHE A 131 12.91 5.03 0.30
N PHE A 132 12.86 4.10 -0.66
CA PHE A 132 12.13 2.85 -0.49
C PHE A 132 12.86 1.83 0.39
N LYS A 133 14.19 1.95 0.58
CA LYS A 133 15.00 0.92 1.25
C LYS A 133 14.43 0.50 2.61
N ASN A 134 14.00 1.47 3.42
CA ASN A 134 13.41 1.20 4.73
C ASN A 134 12.11 0.39 4.60
N ASP A 135 11.23 0.79 3.68
CA ASP A 135 9.97 0.10 3.45
C ASP A 135 10.15 -1.30 2.84
N MET A 136 11.13 -1.46 1.97
CA MET A 136 11.48 -2.76 1.42
C MET A 136 11.85 -3.73 2.55
N THR A 137 12.73 -3.31 3.47
CA THR A 137 13.10 -4.12 4.64
C THR A 137 11.91 -4.36 5.57
N GLU A 138 11.16 -3.31 5.94
CA GLU A 138 10.03 -3.41 6.87
C GLU A 138 8.94 -4.36 6.35
N CYS A 139 8.71 -4.36 5.04
CA CYS A 139 7.69 -5.18 4.40
C CYS A 139 8.21 -6.56 3.94
N GLY A 140 9.51 -6.84 4.13
CA GLY A 140 10.13 -8.12 3.80
C GLY A 140 10.33 -8.35 2.30
N TYR A 141 10.70 -7.31 1.56
CA TYR A 141 11.12 -7.38 0.17
C TYR A 141 12.65 -7.28 0.06
N GLU A 142 13.23 -8.02 -0.88
CA GLU A 142 14.66 -7.95 -1.24
C GLU A 142 14.89 -6.88 -2.31
N PHE A 143 16.03 -6.18 -2.25
CA PHE A 143 16.41 -5.10 -3.17
C PHE A 143 17.93 -4.93 -3.28
#